data_AF-A0A8S4QIS7-F1
#
_entry.id   AF-A0A8S4QIS7-F1
#
_cell.length_a   1.000
_cell.length_b   1.000
_cell.length_c   1.000
_cell.angle_alpha   90.00
_cell.angle_beta   90.00
_cell.angle_gamma   90.00
#
_symmetry.space_group_name_H-M   'P 1'
#
loop_
_entity.id
_entity.type
_entity.pdbx_description
1 polymer ?
#
loop_
_entity_poly.entity_id
_entity_poly.type
_entity_poly.pdbx_seq_one_letter_code
_entity_poly.pdbx_strand_id
1 'polypeptide(L)'
;MENQVFAITSLDFLVDMFNDEIEDVRLRAIDSLTRISHHIVLREDQLEIILGALEDYSMDVREGLHRMLGSCTVASKTCLEMCIDKILENLKRYPQ
;
A
#
# COMPACT_ATOMS: atom_id res chain seq x y z
N MET A 1 -3.66 -23.22 -2.06
CA MET A 1 -2.26 -23.11 -1.59
C MET A 1 -1.38 -22.38 -2.59
N GLU A 2 -1.41 -22.71 -3.88
CA GLU A 2 -0.57 -22.05 -4.90
C GLU A 2 -0.74 -20.52 -4.97
N ASN A 3 -1.99 -20.03 -4.92
CA ASN A 3 -2.26 -18.59 -4.96
C ASN A 3 -1.65 -17.80 -3.79
N GLN A 4 -1.55 -18.43 -2.61
CA GLN A 4 -0.99 -17.78 -1.42
C GLN A 4 0.54 -17.70 -1.49
N VAL A 5 1.20 -18.77 -1.93
CA VAL A 5 2.67 -18.77 -2.11
C VAL A 5 3.08 -17.73 -3.16
N PHE A 6 2.34 -17.66 -4.27
CA PHE A 6 2.58 -16.64 -5.29
C PHE A 6 2.39 -15.22 -4.74
N ALA A 7 1.31 -14.97 -3.99
CA ALA A 7 1.04 -13.65 -3.41
C ALA A 7 2.16 -13.21 -2.45
N ILE A 8 2.63 -14.10 -1.57
CA ILE A 8 3.74 -13.81 -0.66
C ILE A 8 5.04 -13.55 -1.42
N THR A 9 5.34 -14.37 -2.43
CA THR A 9 6.59 -14.25 -3.21
C THR A 9 6.61 -12.99 -4.09
N SER A 10 5.45 -12.54 -4.56
CA SER A 10 5.32 -11.33 -5.39
C SER A 10 5.24 -10.04 -4.57
N LEU A 11 4.99 -10.12 -3.26
CA LEU A 11 4.71 -8.97 -2.41
C LEU A 11 5.82 -7.91 -2.44
N ASP A 12 7.06 -8.30 -2.18
CA ASP A 12 8.17 -7.33 -2.11
C ASP A 12 8.36 -6.61 -3.46
N PHE A 13 8.24 -7.34 -4.58
CA PHE A 13 8.31 -6.74 -5.92
C PHE A 13 7.17 -5.74 -6.18
N LEU A 14 5.95 -6.04 -5.72
CA LEU A 14 4.81 -5.13 -5.85
C LEU A 14 4.99 -3.89 -4.99
N VAL A 15 5.56 -4.03 -3.79
CA VAL A 15 5.84 -2.90 -2.89
C VAL A 15 6.90 -1.99 -3.50
N ASP A 16 7.96 -2.54 -4.08
CA ASP A 16 9.00 -1.75 -4.75
C ASP A 16 8.45 -0.90 -5.90
N MET A 17 7.45 -1.41 -6.63
CA MET A 17 6.79 -0.69 -7.73
C MET A 17 6.00 0.55 -7.27
N PHE A 18 5.74 0.75 -5.98
CA PHE A 18 5.09 1.97 -5.48
C PHE A 18 6.00 3.20 -5.60
N ASN A 19 7.30 3.00 -5.78
CA ASN A 19 8.26 4.09 -5.99
C ASN A 19 8.64 4.26 -7.47
N ASP A 20 7.96 3.58 -8.39
CA ASP A 20 8.26 3.67 -9.82
C ASP A 20 7.97 5.09 -10.35
N GLU A 21 8.80 5.57 -11.27
CA GLU A 21 8.66 6.90 -11.88
C GLU A 21 7.37 7.01 -12.72
N ILE A 22 6.89 5.88 -13.25
CA ILE A 22 5.71 5.81 -14.12
C ILE A 22 4.45 5.64 -13.26
N GLU A 23 3.54 6.61 -13.33
CA GLU A 23 2.28 6.61 -12.57
C GLU A 23 1.44 5.35 -12.80
N ASP A 24 1.30 4.89 -14.05
CA ASP A 24 0.53 3.68 -14.35
C ASP A 24 1.15 2.43 -13.70
N VAL A 25 2.48 2.34 -13.59
CA VAL A 25 3.13 1.21 -12.87
C VAL A 25 2.73 1.23 -11.40
N ARG A 26 2.78 2.40 -10.74
CA ARG A 26 2.35 2.56 -9.35
C ARG A 26 0.88 2.18 -9.15
N LEU A 27 -0.01 2.66 -10.02
CA LEU A 27 -1.45 2.32 -9.98
C LEU A 27 -1.69 0.82 -10.16
N ARG A 28 -0.96 0.17 -11.08
CA ARG A 28 -1.07 -1.28 -11.31
C ARG A 28 -0.55 -2.08 -10.14
N ALA A 29 0.50 -1.61 -9.46
CA ALA A 29 1.01 -2.24 -8.26
C ALA A 29 -0.03 -2.18 -7.12
N ILE A 30 -0.65 -1.01 -6.91
CA ILE A 30 -1.71 -0.81 -5.92
C ILE A 30 -2.92 -1.73 -6.18
N ASP A 31 -3.42 -1.76 -7.42
CA ASP A 31 -4.55 -2.64 -7.81
C ASP A 31 -4.19 -4.13 -7.62
N SER A 32 -3.00 -4.52 -8.06
CA SER A 32 -2.52 -5.91 -7.93
C SER A 32 -2.41 -6.33 -6.46
N LEU A 33 -1.82 -5.49 -5.61
CA LEU A 33 -1.67 -5.75 -4.18
C LEU A 33 -3.04 -5.82 -3.49
N THR A 34 -3.96 -4.92 -3.84
CA THR A 34 -5.35 -4.94 -3.35
C THR A 34 -6.04 -6.29 -3.65
N ARG A 35 -5.88 -6.82 -4.86
CA ARG A 35 -6.50 -8.11 -5.25
C ARG A 35 -5.97 -9.29 -4.47
N ILE A 36 -4.69 -9.27 -4.10
CA ILE A 36 -4.04 -10.35 -3.34
C ILE A 36 -4.04 -10.10 -1.82
N SER A 37 -4.65 -9.01 -1.33
CA SER A 37 -4.51 -8.54 0.05
C SER A 37 -4.90 -9.59 1.09
N HIS A 38 -5.90 -10.42 0.79
CA HIS A 38 -6.40 -11.50 1.64
C HIS A 38 -5.43 -12.68 1.80
N HIS A 39 -4.35 -12.72 1.02
CA HIS A 39 -3.31 -13.75 1.07
C HIS A 39 -2.03 -13.28 1.77
N ILE A 40 -1.93 -12.01 2.13
CA ILE A 40 -0.70 -11.39 2.64
C ILE A 40 -0.93 -10.64 3.96
N VAL A 41 0.15 -10.46 4.71
CA VAL A 41 0.20 -9.61 5.90
C VAL A 41 1.37 -8.66 5.72
N LEU A 42 1.09 -7.36 5.77
CA LEU A 42 2.09 -6.31 5.59
C LEU A 42 2.97 -6.20 6.83
N ARG A 43 4.28 -6.31 6.63
CA ARG A 43 5.29 -6.01 7.65
C ARG A 43 5.58 -4.52 7.71
N GLU A 44 6.26 -4.11 8.77
CA GLU A 44 6.61 -2.71 9.04
C GLU A 44 7.43 -2.09 7.89
N ASP A 45 8.47 -2.77 7.41
CA ASP A 45 9.34 -2.33 6.32
C ASP A 45 8.56 -2.08 5.00
N GLN A 46 7.68 -3.01 4.66
CA GLN A 46 6.82 -2.91 3.48
C GLN A 46 5.81 -1.78 3.62
N LEU A 47 5.26 -1.63 4.82
CA LEU A 47 4.25 -0.62 5.11
C LEU A 47 4.82 0.79 5.03
N GLU A 48 6.05 1.03 5.47
CA GLU A 48 6.70 2.34 5.34
C GLU A 48 6.76 2.80 3.88
N ILE A 49 7.13 1.90 2.96
CA ILE A 49 7.17 2.19 1.52
C ILE A 49 5.75 2.51 1.00
N ILE A 50 4.79 1.64 1.31
CA ILE A 50 3.38 1.81 0.91
C ILE A 50 2.84 3.15 1.41
N LEU A 51 3.08 3.50 2.68
CA LEU A 51 2.60 4.74 3.29
C LEU A 51 3.30 5.98 2.72
N GLY A 52 4.52 5.86 2.19
CA GLY A 52 5.19 6.92 1.44
C GLY A 52 4.39 7.37 0.21
N ALA A 53 3.69 6.45 -0.45
CA ALA A 53 2.84 6.77 -1.61
C ALA A 53 1.59 7.60 -1.26
N LEU A 54 1.26 7.81 0.02
CA LEU A 54 0.25 8.80 0.41
C LEU A 54 0.71 10.24 0.10
N GLU A 55 2.00 10.48 -0.09
CA GLU A 55 2.51 11.79 -0.46
C GLU A 55 2.57 12.02 -1.97
N ASP A 56 2.18 11.02 -2.78
CA ASP A 56 2.19 11.08 -4.24
C ASP A 56 1.41 12.30 -4.75
N TYR A 57 1.87 12.89 -5.85
CA TYR A 57 1.21 14.02 -6.50
C TYR A 57 -0.12 13.62 -7.16
N SER A 58 -0.22 12.39 -7.67
CA SER A 58 -1.43 11.85 -8.30
C SER A 58 -2.51 11.56 -7.27
N MET A 59 -3.69 12.15 -7.48
CA MET A 59 -4.87 11.86 -6.66
C MET A 59 -5.32 10.41 -6.83
N ASP A 60 -5.24 9.86 -8.05
CA ASP A 60 -5.64 8.49 -8.35
C ASP A 60 -4.80 7.47 -7.58
N VAL A 61 -3.48 7.73 -7.45
CA VAL A 61 -2.57 6.91 -6.63
C VAL A 61 -3.00 6.96 -5.17
N ARG A 62 -3.24 8.15 -4.61
CA ARG A 62 -3.65 8.32 -3.21
C ARG A 62 -5.00 7.63 -2.92
N GLU A 63 -5.98 7.76 -3.80
CA GLU A 63 -7.28 7.10 -3.66
C GLU A 63 -7.18 5.58 -3.80
N GLY A 64 -6.38 5.09 -4.76
CA GLY A 64 -6.06 3.67 -4.89
C GLY A 64 -5.48 3.12 -3.59
N LEU A 65 -4.54 3.86 -3.01
CA LEU A 65 -3.86 3.47 -1.77
C LEU A 65 -4.81 3.42 -0.57
N HIS A 66 -5.72 4.39 -0.42
CA HIS A 66 -6.75 4.35 0.63
C HIS A 66 -7.63 3.10 0.54
N ARG A 67 -8.04 2.71 -0.68
CA ARG A 67 -8.82 1.47 -0.91
C ARG A 67 -8.02 0.22 -0.59
N MET A 68 -6.75 0.19 -0.97
CA MET A 68 -5.83 -0.91 -0.70
C MET A 68 -5.60 -1.11 0.80
N LEU A 69 -5.30 -0.02 1.53
CA LEU A 69 -5.10 -0.04 2.98
C LEU A 69 -6.35 -0.55 3.72
N GLY A 70 -7.55 -0.17 3.25
CA GLY A 70 -8.81 -0.69 3.79
C GLY A 70 -9.04 -2.20 3.57
N SER A 71 -8.26 -2.82 2.68
CA SER A 71 -8.38 -4.24 2.32
C SER A 71 -7.25 -5.12 2.86
N CYS A 72 -6.23 -4.53 3.49
CA CYS A 72 -5.02 -5.22 3.93
C CYS A 72 -5.02 -5.58 5.41
N THR A 73 -4.24 -6.61 5.75
CA THR A 73 -3.92 -6.97 7.14
C THR A 73 -2.50 -6.53 7.46
N VAL A 74 -2.29 -5.93 8.63
CA VAL A 74 -0.97 -5.49 9.11
C VAL A 74 -0.46 -6.40 10.22
N ALA A 75 0.87 -6.56 10.32
CA ALA A 75 1.51 -7.53 11.20
C ALA A 75 1.43 -7.20 12.70
N SER A 76 1.28 -5.91 13.06
CA SER A 76 1.35 -5.47 14.45
C SER A 76 0.48 -4.26 14.75
N LYS A 77 0.29 -3.98 16.05
CA LYS A 77 -0.36 -2.75 16.53
C LYS A 77 0.41 -1.51 16.07
N THR A 78 1.74 -1.54 16.12
CA THR A 78 2.61 -0.44 15.68
C THR A 78 2.35 -0.10 14.21
N CYS A 79 2.22 -1.11 13.35
CA CYS A 79 1.89 -0.89 11.94
C CYS A 79 0.53 -0.20 11.77
N LEU A 80 -0.47 -0.56 12.59
CA LEU A 80 -1.77 0.10 12.55
C LEU A 80 -1.69 1.57 13.00
N GLU A 81 -0.92 1.86 14.06
CA GLU A 81 -0.68 3.23 14.52
C GLU A 81 0.01 4.07 13.43
N MET A 82 1.03 3.52 12.75
CA MET A 82 1.70 4.16 11.61
C MET A 82 0.73 4.47 10.46
N CYS A 83 -0.16 3.55 10.11
CA CYS A 83 -1.19 3.79 9.10
C CYS A 83 -2.08 4.99 9.48
N ILE A 84 -2.56 5.01 10.71
CA ILE A 84 -3.47 6.06 11.20
C ILE A 84 -2.76 7.41 11.15
N ASP A 85 -1.54 7.50 11.69
CA ASP A 85 -0.78 8.75 11.71
C ASP A 85 -0.54 9.27 10.30
N LYS A 86 -0.12 8.40 9.37
CA LYS A 86 0.14 8.83 7.98
C LYS A 86 -1.13 9.22 7.22
N ILE A 87 -2.24 8.53 7.44
CA ILE A 87 -3.54 8.91 6.86
C ILE A 87 -3.98 10.28 7.40
N LEU A 88 -3.81 10.53 8.69
CA LEU A 88 -4.14 11.84 9.28
C LEU A 88 -3.23 12.96 8.75
N GLU A 89 -1.95 12.70 8.53
CA GLU A 89 -1.03 13.63 7.86
C GLU A 89 -1.46 13.89 6.41
N ASN A 90 -1.82 12.84 5.68
CA ASN A 90 -2.31 12.93 4.30
C ASN A 90 -3.56 13.82 4.21
N LEU A 91 -4.53 13.64 5.10
CA LEU A 91 -5.74 14.47 5.15
C LEU A 91 -5.45 15.94 5.48
N LYS A 92 -4.47 16.22 6.34
CA LYS A 92 -4.05 17.60 6.61
C LYS A 92 -3.40 18.26 5.40
N ARG A 93 -2.63 17.50 4.62
CA ARG A 93 -1.92 17.98 3.43
C ARG A 93 -2.84 18.11 2.20
N TYR A 94 -3.76 17.16 2.04
CA TYR A 94 -4.73 17.10 0.95
C TYR A 94 -6.15 16.97 1.56
N PRO A 95 -6.77 18.10 1.95
CA PRO A 95 -8.06 18.11 2.63
C PRO A 95 -9.29 17.91 1.72
N GLN A 96 -9.07 17.89 0.40
CA GLN A 96 -10.06 17.58 -0.63
C GLN A 96 -9.92 16.14 -1.08
#